data_AF-A0A8J7FMC1-F1
#
_entry.id   AF-A0A8J7FMC1-F1
#
_cell.length_a   1.000
_cell.length_b   1.000
_cell.length_c   1.000
_cell.angle_alpha   90.00
_cell.angle_beta   90.00
_cell.angle_gamma   90.00
#
_symmetry.space_group_name_H-M   'P 1'
#
loop_
_entity.id
_entity.type
_entity.pdbx_description
1 polymer ?
#
loop_
_entity_poly.entity_id
_entity_poly.type
_entity_poly.pdbx_seq_one_letter_code
_entity_poly.pdbx_strand_id
1 'polypeptide(L)'
;MFKCVFTLVIVASLSMPVLAAKKSDSTVYKVKWKERSGRILHESVCYNYDDGSIPYRRCRVQAQRHFVQQCRHFTAKYEKTKRPYNQSFRKKRDKFCYSADRYYPF
;
A
#
# COMPACT_ATOMS: atom_id res chain seq x y z
N MET A 1 0.18 -74.97 -16.13
CA MET A 1 0.99 -74.51 -14.99
C MET A 1 1.47 -73.09 -15.26
N PHE A 2 1.41 -72.24 -14.24
CA PHE A 2 1.88 -70.84 -14.11
C PHE A 2 1.22 -69.73 -14.95
N LYS A 3 0.23 -69.05 -14.34
CA LYS A 3 -0.19 -67.69 -14.67
C LYS A 3 0.70 -66.71 -13.88
N CYS A 4 1.60 -66.00 -14.55
CA CYS A 4 2.33 -64.87 -13.96
C CYS A 4 1.44 -63.63 -14.01
N VAL A 5 0.84 -63.28 -12.88
CA VAL A 5 0.17 -61.99 -12.69
C VAL A 5 1.24 -60.97 -12.34
N PHE A 6 1.58 -60.10 -13.30
CA PHE A 6 2.44 -58.94 -13.06
C PHE A 6 1.59 -57.80 -12.49
N THR A 7 1.61 -57.63 -11.17
CA THR A 7 0.97 -56.51 -10.50
C THR A 7 1.83 -55.25 -10.67
N LEU A 8 1.42 -54.35 -11.56
CA LEU A 8 1.99 -53.01 -11.71
C LEU A 8 1.59 -52.15 -10.50
N VAL A 9 2.55 -51.92 -9.59
CA VAL A 9 2.38 -50.95 -8.50
C VAL A 9 2.71 -49.56 -9.05
N ILE A 10 1.67 -48.79 -9.41
CA ILE A 10 1.81 -47.39 -9.81
C ILE A 10 1.97 -46.56 -8.53
N VAL A 11 3.22 -46.21 -8.19
CA VAL A 11 3.51 -45.24 -7.12
C VAL A 11 3.19 -43.85 -7.65
N ALA A 12 1.99 -43.35 -7.34
CA ALA A 12 1.60 -41.98 -7.66
C ALA A 12 2.39 -41.00 -6.77
N SER A 13 3.44 -40.41 -7.32
CA SER A 13 4.16 -39.29 -6.70
C SER A 13 3.29 -38.03 -6.77
N LEU A 14 2.66 -37.68 -5.65
CA LEU A 14 1.97 -36.40 -5.49
C LEU A 14 3.03 -35.27 -5.46
N SER A 15 3.33 -34.71 -6.63
CA SER A 15 4.11 -33.48 -6.73
C SER A 15 3.25 -32.32 -6.21
N MET A 16 3.45 -31.91 -4.96
CA MET A 16 2.83 -30.70 -4.43
C MET A 16 3.43 -29.47 -5.14
N PRO A 17 2.62 -28.55 -5.68
CA PRO A 17 3.13 -27.30 -6.20
C PRO A 17 3.64 -26.46 -5.02
N VAL A 18 4.93 -26.15 -4.99
CA VAL A 18 5.50 -25.19 -4.03
C VAL A 18 4.94 -23.82 -4.36
N LEU A 19 3.91 -23.40 -3.62
CA LEU A 19 3.45 -22.01 -3.61
C LEU A 19 4.60 -21.16 -3.07
N ALA A 20 5.32 -20.48 -3.96
CA ALA A 20 6.32 -19.50 -3.59
C ALA A 20 5.65 -18.39 -2.76
N ALA A 21 5.79 -18.46 -1.45
CA ALA A 21 5.32 -17.43 -0.54
C ALA A 21 6.05 -16.12 -0.90
N LYS A 22 5.33 -15.16 -1.49
CA LYS A 22 5.87 -13.81 -1.68
C LYS A 22 6.17 -13.23 -0.30
N LYS A 23 7.45 -13.21 0.07
CA LYS A 23 7.95 -12.57 1.30
C LYS A 23 7.42 -11.14 1.32
N SER A 24 6.46 -10.84 2.20
CA SER A 24 5.96 -9.48 2.34
C SER A 24 7.10 -8.64 2.91
N ASP A 25 7.70 -7.80 2.09
CA ASP A 25 8.70 -6.85 2.54
C ASP A 25 8.00 -5.88 3.52
N SER A 26 8.24 -6.09 4.83
CA SER A 26 7.68 -5.31 5.92
C SER A 26 8.44 -4.00 6.17
N THR A 27 9.40 -3.67 5.30
CA THR A 27 10.18 -2.44 5.40
C THR A 27 9.25 -1.23 5.37
N VAL A 28 9.31 -0.44 6.45
CA VAL A 28 8.55 0.81 6.58
C VAL A 28 9.40 1.95 6.03
N TYR A 29 8.95 2.55 4.94
CA TYR A 29 9.60 3.71 4.33
C TYR A 29 9.09 5.01 4.96
N LYS A 30 10.01 5.95 5.18
CA LYS A 30 9.69 7.26 5.73
C LYS A 30 9.10 8.14 4.62
N VAL A 31 7.78 8.29 4.62
CA VAL A 31 7.08 9.14 3.66
C VAL A 31 7.27 10.62 4.02
N LYS A 32 7.85 11.40 3.12
CA LYS A 32 7.93 12.87 3.21
C LYS A 32 7.39 13.51 1.94
N TRP A 33 6.89 14.74 2.06
CA TRP A 33 6.45 15.57 0.94
C TRP A 33 6.62 17.05 1.29
N LYS A 34 6.60 17.90 0.26
CA LYS A 34 6.45 19.35 0.40
C LYS A 34 4.97 19.71 0.24
N GLU A 35 4.59 20.86 0.78
CA GLU A 35 3.21 21.38 0.66
C GLU A 35 3.23 22.74 -0.04
N ARG A 36 2.19 23.01 -0.84
CA ARG A 36 1.94 24.30 -1.46
C ARG A 36 0.45 24.60 -1.35
N SER A 37 0.10 25.78 -0.82
CA SER A 37 -1.28 26.24 -0.66
C SER A 37 -2.20 25.22 0.05
N GLY A 38 -1.68 24.58 1.12
CA GLY A 38 -2.41 23.59 1.90
C GLY A 38 -2.64 22.24 1.21
N ARG A 39 -2.02 22.00 0.04
CA ARG A 39 -2.03 20.72 -0.67
C ARG A 39 -0.66 20.06 -0.65
N ILE A 40 -0.66 18.73 -0.72
CA ILE A 40 0.55 17.94 -0.94
C ILE A 40 1.00 18.16 -2.37
N LEU A 41 2.28 18.50 -2.54
CA LEU A 41 2.91 18.62 -3.85
C LEU A 41 3.33 17.21 -4.30
N HIS A 42 2.57 16.61 -5.21
CA HIS A 42 2.66 15.18 -5.54
C HIS A 42 4.02 14.78 -6.11
N GLU A 43 4.65 15.64 -6.91
CA GLU A 43 5.99 15.44 -7.46
C GLU A 43 7.09 15.43 -6.40
N SER A 44 6.81 15.96 -5.20
CA SER A 44 7.76 15.96 -4.09
C SER A 44 7.60 14.77 -3.13
N VAL A 45 6.62 13.90 -3.38
CA VAL A 45 6.39 12.75 -2.50
C VAL A 45 7.60 11.82 -2.56
N CYS A 46 8.12 11.47 -1.38
CA CYS A 46 9.31 10.67 -1.18
C CYS A 46 10.62 11.31 -1.68
N TYR A 47 10.71 12.65 -1.68
CA TYR A 47 11.91 13.42 -2.07
C TYR A 47 13.19 13.07 -1.28
N ASN A 48 13.07 12.33 -0.18
CA ASN A 48 14.19 11.90 0.66
C ASN A 48 14.82 10.56 0.22
N TYR A 49 14.44 10.06 -0.96
CA TYR A 49 15.02 8.89 -1.60
C TYR A 49 15.41 9.27 -3.03
N ASP A 50 16.46 8.63 -3.55
CA ASP A 50 16.91 8.88 -4.93
C ASP A 50 15.82 8.49 -5.92
N ASP A 51 15.54 9.38 -6.87
CA ASP A 51 14.49 9.17 -7.86
C ASP A 51 14.72 7.89 -8.65
N GLY A 52 13.65 7.15 -8.93
CA GLY A 52 13.71 5.86 -9.61
C GLY A 52 14.27 4.69 -8.77
N SER A 53 14.84 4.91 -7.58
CA SER A 53 15.35 3.82 -6.73
C SER A 53 14.24 2.89 -6.22
N ILE A 54 14.59 1.65 -5.82
CA ILE A 54 13.63 0.72 -5.21
C ILE A 54 12.98 1.35 -3.95
N PRO A 55 13.74 1.96 -3.01
CA PRO A 55 13.14 2.66 -1.88
C PRO A 55 12.18 3.78 -2.27
N TYR A 56 12.50 4.57 -3.30
CA TYR A 56 11.62 5.62 -3.79
C TYR A 56 10.28 5.05 -4.27
N ARG A 57 10.30 4.03 -5.15
CA ARG A 57 9.07 3.39 -5.66
C ARG A 57 8.24 2.78 -4.54
N ARG A 58 8.86 2.09 -3.59
CA ARG A 58 8.18 1.50 -2.44
C ARG A 58 7.59 2.55 -1.50
N CYS A 59 8.34 3.62 -1.24
CA CYS A 59 7.86 4.76 -0.48
C CYS A 59 6.62 5.39 -1.13
N ARG A 60 6.62 5.59 -2.45
CA ARG A 60 5.47 6.18 -3.16
C ARG A 60 4.21 5.33 -3.02
N VAL A 61 4.32 4.01 -3.12
CA VAL A 61 3.19 3.09 -2.88
C VAL A 61 2.69 3.18 -1.43
N GLN A 62 3.62 3.25 -0.46
CA GLN A 62 3.26 3.44 0.94
C GLN A 62 2.60 4.82 1.21
N ALA A 63 3.05 5.86 0.51
CA ALA A 63 2.49 7.21 0.61
C ALA A 63 1.03 7.25 0.17
N GLN A 64 0.67 6.55 -0.92
CA GLN A 64 -0.72 6.44 -1.36
C GLN A 64 -1.61 5.84 -0.27
N ARG A 65 -1.17 4.73 0.35
CA ARG A 65 -1.89 4.10 1.47
C ARG A 65 -2.02 5.06 2.65
N HIS A 66 -0.95 5.80 2.97
CA HIS A 66 -0.95 6.81 4.03
C HIS A 66 -2.00 7.92 3.74
N PHE A 67 -2.06 8.44 2.52
CA PHE A 67 -3.04 9.48 2.16
C PHE A 67 -4.48 9.00 2.29
N VAL A 68 -4.79 7.77 1.85
CA VAL A 68 -6.11 7.14 2.03
C VAL A 68 -6.46 7.02 3.51
N GLN A 69 -5.53 6.53 4.34
CA GLN A 69 -5.75 6.38 5.78
C GLN A 69 -6.00 7.73 6.47
N GLN A 70 -5.19 8.74 6.15
CA GLN A 70 -5.36 10.09 6.72
C GLN A 70 -6.65 10.76 6.25
N CYS A 71 -7.03 10.58 4.98
CA CYS A 71 -8.33 11.05 4.48
C CYS A 71 -9.47 10.49 5.34
N ARG A 72 -9.53 9.16 5.52
CA ARG A 72 -10.55 8.51 6.36
C ARG A 72 -10.53 9.01 7.80
N HIS A 73 -9.35 9.12 8.39
CA HIS A 73 -9.18 9.62 9.76
C HIS A 73 -9.73 11.04 9.94
N PHE A 74 -9.36 11.96 9.05
CA PHE A 74 -9.79 13.36 9.16
C PHE A 74 -11.23 13.58 8.73
N THR A 75 -11.78 12.77 7.83
CA THR A 75 -13.23 12.73 7.56
C THR A 75 -14.00 12.41 8.84
N ALA A 76 -13.64 11.32 9.53
CA ALA A 76 -14.31 10.94 10.77
C ALA A 76 -14.18 11.99 11.88
N LYS A 77 -13.01 12.63 12.01
CA LYS A 77 -12.80 13.72 12.99
C LYS A 77 -13.62 14.97 12.65
N TYR A 78 -13.69 15.33 11.37
CA TYR A 78 -14.45 16.47 10.89
C TYR A 78 -15.96 16.30 11.15
N GLU A 79 -16.50 15.11 10.87
CA GLU A 79 -17.92 14.80 11.05
C GLU A 79 -18.33 14.77 12.53
N LYS A 80 -17.48 14.22 13.40
CA LYS A 80 -17.77 14.10 14.84
C LYS A 80 -17.60 15.40 15.62
N THR A 81 -16.81 16.35 15.11
CA THR A 81 -16.47 17.58 15.83
C THR A 81 -17.43 18.70 15.42
N LYS A 82 -18.02 19.40 16.39
CA LYS A 82 -18.91 20.54 16.11
C LYS A 82 -18.16 21.75 15.57
N ARG A 83 -18.85 22.61 14.83
CA ARG A 83 -18.34 23.95 14.47
C ARG A 83 -18.22 24.81 15.74
N PRO A 84 -17.25 25.73 15.82
CA PRO A 84 -16.21 26.02 14.81
C PRO A 84 -14.96 25.12 14.90
N TYR A 85 -14.88 24.24 15.90
CA TYR A 85 -13.68 23.45 16.22
C TYR A 85 -13.26 22.45 15.12
N ASN A 86 -14.16 22.10 14.21
CA ASN A 86 -13.87 21.19 13.09
C ASN A 86 -13.10 21.82 11.92
N GLN A 87 -12.88 23.14 11.92
CA GLN A 87 -12.26 23.84 10.79
C GLN A 87 -10.85 23.33 10.48
N SER A 88 -10.06 22.99 11.51
CA SER A 88 -8.71 22.42 11.32
C SER A 88 -8.77 21.02 10.69
N PHE A 89 -9.73 20.20 11.10
CA PHE A 89 -9.96 18.88 10.52
C PHE A 89 -10.45 18.96 9.08
N ARG A 90 -11.28 19.95 8.74
CA ARG A 90 -11.70 20.20 7.35
C ARG A 90 -10.49 20.40 6.43
N LYS A 91 -9.56 21.29 6.81
CA LYS A 91 -8.34 21.56 6.01
C LYS A 91 -7.50 20.29 5.83
N LYS A 92 -7.32 19.50 6.89
CA LYS A 92 -6.55 18.25 6.83
C LYS A 92 -7.26 17.20 5.97
N ARG A 93 -8.56 17.03 6.14
CA ARG A 93 -9.41 16.16 5.31
C ARG A 93 -9.25 16.52 3.84
N ASP A 94 -9.47 17.78 3.48
CA ASP A 94 -9.41 18.23 2.09
C ASP A 94 -8.03 17.97 1.47
N LYS A 95 -6.94 18.23 2.22
CA LYS A 95 -5.56 17.94 1.79
C LYS A 95 -5.34 16.45 1.48
N PHE A 96 -5.69 15.58 2.43
CA PHE A 96 -5.41 14.15 2.31
C PHE A 96 -6.37 13.44 1.38
N CYS A 97 -7.65 13.83 1.34
CA CYS A 97 -8.62 13.24 0.42
C CYS A 97 -8.34 13.63 -1.03
N TYR A 98 -7.95 14.88 -1.30
CA TYR A 98 -7.45 15.27 -2.62
C TYR A 98 -6.28 14.39 -3.07
N SER A 99 -5.34 14.12 -2.16
CA SER A 99 -4.16 13.30 -2.48
C SER A 99 -4.51 11.83 -2.61
N ALA A 100 -5.39 11.30 -1.76
CA ALA A 100 -5.86 9.92 -1.85
C ALA A 100 -6.53 9.62 -3.20
N ASP A 101 -7.27 10.59 -3.74
CA ASP A 101 -7.97 10.49 -5.02
C ASP A 101 -7.02 10.64 -6.23
N ARG A 102 -6.11 11.63 -6.19
CA ARG A 102 -5.35 12.04 -7.38
C ARG A 102 -3.90 11.57 -7.43
N TYR A 103 -3.35 11.08 -6.32
CA TYR A 103 -1.97 10.63 -6.28
C TYR A 103 -1.83 9.22 -6.84
N TYR A 104 -1.13 9.11 -7.97
CA TYR A 104 -0.83 7.84 -8.63
C TYR A 104 0.68 7.53 -8.52
N PRO A 105 1.07 6.45 -7.80
CA PRO A 105 2.48 6.18 -7.46
C PRO A 105 3.28 5.41 -8.54
N PHE A 106 2.83 5.41 -9.80
CA PHE A 106 3.45 4.66 -10.90
C PHE A 106 3.74 5.57 -12.09
#